data_AF-A0A813JHT3-F1
#
_entry.id   AF-A0A813JHT3-F1
#
_cell.length_a   1.000
_cell.length_b   1.000
_cell.length_c   1.000
_cell.angle_alpha   90.00
_cell.angle_beta   90.00
_cell.angle_gamma   90.00
#
_symmetry.space_group_name_H-M   'P 1'
#
loop_
_entity.id
_entity.type
_entity.pdbx_description
1 polymer ?
#
loop_
_entity_poly.entity_id
_entity_poly.type
_entity_poly.pdbx_seq_one_letter_code
_entity_poly.pdbx_strand_id
1 'polypeptide(L)'
;FIKIVDFDLIARTLPPAQLLGFLNDVFTRLDKMRAARNVTKIETVGEEYICAVGVGPADRLEDEENGHGDILMRLLRMANDILALHSQGRCSSAVFQMGLHTGPVVAGVVGQKLPRFRLFGDTMNTAARMMQKGIPN
;
A
#
# COMPACT_ATOMS: atom_id res chain seq x y z
N PHE A 1 -0.55 3.76 2.67
CA PHE A 1 -1.71 3.89 1.77
C PHE A 1 -1.22 4.39 0.42
N ILE A 2 -1.67 3.78 -0.67
CA ILE A 2 -1.31 4.13 -2.04
C ILE A 2 -2.60 4.16 -2.85
N LYS A 3 -2.91 5.27 -3.52
CA LYS A 3 -4.12 5.45 -4.32
C LYS A 3 -3.76 5.78 -5.76
N ILE A 4 -4.49 5.21 -6.72
CA ILE A 4 -4.40 5.59 -8.13
C ILE A 4 -5.11 6.95 -8.31
N VAL A 5 -4.40 7.93 -8.85
CA VAL A 5 -4.94 9.26 -9.17
C VAL A 5 -5.83 9.17 -10.41
N ASP A 6 -6.90 9.98 -10.45
CA ASP A 6 -7.88 10.04 -11.54
C ASP A 6 -8.52 8.69 -11.91
N PHE A 7 -8.61 7.76 -10.95
CA PHE A 7 -9.21 6.45 -11.18
C PHE A 7 -10.65 6.54 -11.70
N ASP A 8 -11.45 7.50 -11.23
CA ASP A 8 -12.81 7.71 -11.74
C ASP A 8 -12.85 8.00 -13.24
N LEU A 9 -11.87 8.76 -13.76
CA LEU A 9 -11.76 9.03 -15.19
C LEU A 9 -11.38 7.76 -15.95
N ILE A 10 -10.39 7.01 -15.44
CA ILE A 10 -9.95 5.73 -16.02
C ILE A 10 -11.13 4.74 -16.08
N ALA A 11 -11.86 4.61 -14.97
CA ALA A 11 -12.98 3.69 -14.83
C ALA A 11 -14.17 4.04 -15.74
N ARG A 12 -14.37 5.32 -16.06
CA ARG A 12 -15.39 5.78 -17.02
C ARG A 12 -14.98 5.55 -18.47
N THR A 13 -13.68 5.50 -18.76
CA THR A 13 -13.15 5.47 -20.13
C THR A 13 -12.88 4.03 -20.59
N LEU A 14 -12.46 3.15 -19.69
CA LEU A 14 -12.11 1.77 -20.02
C LEU A 14 -13.31 0.81 -19.92
N PRO A 15 -13.48 -0.13 -20.86
CA PRO A 15 -14.39 -1.26 -20.70
C PRO A 15 -14.04 -2.09 -19.45
N PRO A 16 -15.02 -2.73 -18.79
CA PRO A 16 -14.79 -3.43 -17.52
C PRO A 16 -13.65 -4.46 -17.53
N ALA A 17 -13.51 -5.23 -18.61
CA ALA A 17 -12.44 -6.21 -18.76
C ALA A 17 -11.04 -5.55 -18.84
N GLN A 18 -10.94 -4.41 -19.52
CA GLN A 18 -9.68 -3.66 -19.61
C GLN A 18 -9.35 -2.97 -18.30
N LEU A 19 -10.36 -2.42 -17.60
CA LEU A 19 -10.18 -1.83 -16.27
C LEU A 19 -9.66 -2.87 -15.27
N LEU A 20 -10.21 -4.09 -15.30
CA LEU A 20 -9.74 -5.19 -14.46
C LEU A 20 -8.30 -5.57 -14.80
N GLY A 21 -7.95 -5.68 -16.08
CA GLY A 21 -6.57 -5.92 -16.52
C GLY A 21 -5.61 -4.84 -16.03
N PHE A 22 -5.99 -3.57 -16.18
CA PHE A 22 -5.23 -2.43 -15.69
C PHE A 22 -4.98 -2.49 -14.17
N LEU A 23 -6.03 -2.72 -13.38
CA LEU A 23 -5.90 -2.85 -11.92
C LEU A 23 -4.99 -4.03 -11.54
N ASN A 24 -5.15 -5.17 -12.22
CA ASN A 24 -4.33 -6.35 -11.98
C ASN A 24 -2.85 -6.07 -12.28
N ASP A 25 -2.54 -5.39 -13.39
CA ASP A 25 -1.17 -5.04 -13.76
C ASP A 25 -0.53 -4.08 -12.75
N VAL A 26 -1.28 -3.05 -12.33
CA VAL A 26 -0.84 -2.07 -11.33
C VAL A 26 -0.56 -2.76 -9.99
N PHE A 27 -1.51 -3.52 -9.45
CA PHE A 27 -1.35 -4.17 -8.16
C PHE A 27 -0.32 -5.30 -8.19
N THR A 28 -0.17 -6.01 -9.31
CA THR A 28 0.90 -7.01 -9.47
C THR A 28 2.29 -6.38 -9.38
N ARG A 29 2.48 -5.15 -9.90
CA ARG A 29 3.75 -4.42 -9.77
C ARG A 29 4.01 -4.00 -8.32
N LEU A 30 3.01 -3.47 -7.63
CA LEU A 30 3.12 -3.15 -6.21
C LEU A 30 3.41 -4.41 -5.36
N ASP A 31 2.80 -5.54 -5.71
CA ASP A 31 3.03 -6.84 -5.09
C ASP A 31 4.48 -7.34 -5.28
N LYS A 32 5.14 -7.01 -6.39
CA LYS A 32 6.57 -7.31 -6.59
C LYS A 32 7.47 -6.44 -5.72
N MET A 33 7.17 -5.14 -5.64
CA MET A 33 7.96 -4.21 -4.81
C MET A 33 7.87 -4.53 -3.32
N ARG A 34 6.65 -4.76 -2.82
CA ARG A 34 6.45 -5.10 -1.41
C ARG A 34 7.14 -6.43 -1.05
N ALA A 35 7.15 -7.41 -1.95
CA ALA A 35 7.88 -8.66 -1.74
C ALA A 35 9.40 -8.41 -1.66
N ALA A 36 9.97 -7.58 -2.55
CA ALA A 36 11.39 -7.25 -2.53
C ALA A 36 11.84 -6.47 -1.28
N ARG A 37 10.90 -5.84 -0.57
CA ARG A 37 11.17 -5.06 0.65
C ARG A 37 10.61 -5.69 1.93
N ASN A 38 10.08 -6.92 1.86
CA ASN A 38 9.42 -7.58 3.00
C ASN A 38 8.32 -6.73 3.67
N VAL A 39 7.52 -6.02 2.85
CA VAL A 39 6.37 -5.23 3.31
C VAL A 39 5.11 -6.08 3.22
N THR A 40 4.29 -6.09 4.27
CA THR A 40 3.07 -6.90 4.36
C THR A 40 1.91 -6.18 3.65
N LYS A 41 1.27 -6.87 2.70
CA LYS A 41 0.01 -6.42 2.10
C LYS A 41 -1.14 -6.65 3.08
N ILE A 42 -1.96 -5.63 3.31
CA ILE A 42 -3.11 -5.70 4.22
C ILE A 42 -4.38 -5.98 3.43
N GLU A 43 -4.77 -5.06 2.57
CA GLU A 43 -5.91 -5.23 1.68
C GLU A 43 -5.84 -4.28 0.50
N THR A 44 -6.74 -4.50 -0.45
CA THR A 44 -7.03 -3.57 -1.56
C THR A 44 -8.50 -3.16 -1.45
N VAL A 45 -8.77 -1.87 -1.55
CA VAL A 45 -10.13 -1.31 -1.48
C VAL A 45 -10.34 -0.40 -2.67
N GLY A 46 -11.09 -0.86 -3.67
CA GLY A 46 -11.25 -0.14 -4.93
C GLY A 46 -9.90 0.11 -5.61
N GLU A 47 -9.56 1.37 -5.78
CA GLU A 47 -8.31 1.89 -6.36
C GLU A 47 -7.16 2.06 -5.34
N GLU A 48 -7.40 1.70 -4.09
CA GLU A 48 -6.45 1.88 -3.00
C GLU A 48 -5.74 0.57 -2.63
N TYR A 49 -4.42 0.66 -2.45
CA TYR A 49 -3.55 -0.41 -2.01
C TYR A 49 -3.00 -0.10 -0.61
N ILE A 50 -3.24 -1.01 0.34
CA ILE A 50 -2.88 -0.84 1.73
C ILE A 50 -1.82 -1.87 2.11
N CYS A 51 -0.71 -1.39 2.66
CA CYS A 51 0.39 -2.21 3.15
C CYS A 51 0.99 -1.60 4.42
N ALA A 52 1.65 -2.45 5.21
CA ALA A 52 2.23 -2.09 6.50
C ALA A 52 3.47 -2.95 6.81
N VAL A 53 4.23 -2.48 7.80
CA VAL A 53 5.37 -3.15 8.43
C VAL A 53 5.14 -3.12 9.95
N GLY A 54 5.80 -4.00 10.71
CA GLY A 54 5.64 -4.05 12.16
C GLY A 54 4.35 -4.77 12.60
N VAL A 55 3.71 -5.52 11.70
CA VAL A 55 2.42 -6.19 11.94
C VAL A 55 2.51 -7.70 11.78
N GLY A 56 3.61 -8.22 11.24
CA GLY A 56 3.86 -9.65 11.08
C GLY A 56 4.64 -10.24 12.27
N PRO A 57 4.54 -11.55 12.53
CA PRO A 57 5.34 -12.21 13.57
C PRO A 57 6.86 -12.05 13.38
N ALA A 58 7.33 -12.08 12.12
CA ALA A 58 8.74 -11.88 11.80
C ALA A 58 9.21 -10.46 12.13
N ASP A 59 8.35 -9.45 11.92
CA ASP A 59 8.67 -8.06 12.24
C ASP A 59 8.85 -7.87 13.75
N ARG A 60 8.08 -8.59 14.58
CA ARG A 60 8.25 -8.52 16.03
C ARG A 60 9.64 -9.01 16.46
N LEU A 61 10.09 -10.14 15.90
CA LEU A 61 11.42 -10.69 16.23
C LEU A 61 12.53 -9.73 15.78
N GLU A 62 12.40 -9.17 14.58
CA GLU A 62 13.34 -8.15 14.05
C GLU A 62 13.36 -6.88 14.92
N ASP A 63 12.19 -6.46 15.46
CA ASP A 63 12.08 -5.30 16.35
C ASP A 63 12.78 -5.54 17.69
N GLU A 64 12.67 -6.76 18.23
CA GLU A 64 13.34 -7.15 19.48
C GLU A 64 14.87 -7.24 19.32
N GLU A 65 15.37 -7.60 18.14
CA GLU A 65 16.81 -7.75 17.86
C GLU A 65 17.48 -6.44 17.38
N ASN A 66 16.88 -5.76 16.41
CA ASN A 66 17.49 -4.64 15.66
C ASN A 66 16.76 -3.31 15.88
N GLY A 67 15.62 -3.33 16.57
CA GLY A 67 14.77 -2.16 16.79
C GLY A 67 13.91 -1.79 15.58
N HIS A 68 13.00 -0.83 15.81
CA HIS A 68 11.96 -0.49 14.86
C HIS A 68 12.46 0.22 13.58
N GLY A 69 13.69 0.73 13.60
CA GLY A 69 14.24 1.56 12.52
C GLY A 69 14.30 0.82 11.18
N ASP A 70 14.86 -0.39 11.17
CA ASP A 70 15.01 -1.19 9.95
C ASP A 70 13.65 -1.60 9.37
N ILE A 71 12.72 -1.95 10.25
CA ILE A 71 11.34 -2.27 9.91
C ILE A 71 10.67 -1.10 9.17
N LEU A 72 10.78 0.11 9.73
CA LEU A 72 10.23 1.33 9.12
C LEU A 72 10.92 1.69 7.79
N MET A 73 12.23 1.48 7.69
CA MET A 73 12.99 1.77 6.47
C MET A 73 12.54 0.93 5.28
N ARG A 74 12.00 -0.28 5.49
CA ARG A 74 11.42 -1.10 4.41
C ARG A 74 10.25 -0.40 3.73
N LEU A 75 9.37 0.23 4.51
CA LEU A 75 8.23 0.97 3.98
C LEU A 75 8.66 2.22 3.19
N LEU A 76 9.65 2.96 3.72
CA LEU A 76 10.22 4.13 3.03
C LEU A 76 10.93 3.74 1.73
N ARG A 77 11.70 2.65 1.73
CA ARG A 77 12.37 2.11 0.52
C ARG A 77 11.35 1.71 -0.54
N MET A 78 10.27 1.03 -0.16
CA MET A 78 9.18 0.69 -1.08
C MET A 78 8.54 1.95 -1.68
N ALA A 79 8.25 2.98 -0.87
CA ALA A 79 7.71 4.24 -1.39
C ALA A 79 8.68 4.90 -2.38
N ASN A 80 9.98 4.88 -2.11
CA ASN A 80 11.00 5.39 -3.03
C ASN A 80 11.06 4.60 -4.34
N ASP A 81 10.92 3.27 -4.30
CA ASP A 81 10.87 2.43 -5.51
C ASP A 81 9.65 2.78 -6.39
N ILE A 82 8.49 3.08 -5.77
CA ILE A 82 7.29 3.51 -6.48
C ILE A 82 7.54 4.86 -7.17
N LEU A 83 8.12 5.83 -6.45
CA LEU A 83 8.47 7.14 -7.01
C LEU A 83 9.48 7.02 -8.16
N ALA A 84 10.46 6.12 -8.03
CA ALA A 84 11.45 5.88 -9.07
C ALA A 84 10.85 5.27 -10.34
N LEU A 85 9.82 4.41 -10.24
CA LEU A 85 9.12 3.92 -11.43
C LEU A 85 8.36 5.03 -12.15
N HIS A 86 7.78 5.97 -11.40
CA HIS A 86 7.09 7.12 -11.98
C HIS A 86 8.06 8.02 -12.74
N SER A 87 9.20 8.37 -12.14
CA SER A 87 10.20 9.25 -12.76
C SER A 87 10.86 8.65 -14.00
N GLN A 88 11.00 7.32 -14.07
CA GLN A 88 11.57 6.62 -15.22
C GLN A 88 10.58 6.45 -16.40
N GLY A 89 9.33 6.88 -16.27
CA GLY A 89 8.29 6.64 -17.28
C GLY A 89 7.98 5.15 -17.49
N ARG A 90 8.38 4.30 -16.54
CA ARG A 90 8.19 2.85 -16.58
C ARG A 90 6.93 2.41 -15.83
N CYS A 91 6.30 3.34 -15.12
CA CYS A 91 4.95 3.16 -14.66
C CYS A 91 4.02 2.95 -15.86
N SER A 92 3.13 1.96 -15.76
CA SER A 92 1.84 2.02 -16.47
C SER A 92 1.20 3.39 -16.19
N SER A 93 0.26 3.85 -17.02
CA SER A 93 -0.38 5.18 -16.95
C SER A 93 -1.02 5.61 -15.61
N ALA A 94 -0.83 4.85 -14.53
CA ALA A 94 -1.22 5.17 -13.17
C ALA A 94 -0.19 6.12 -12.51
N VAL A 95 -0.68 7.30 -12.17
CA VAL A 95 -0.05 8.19 -11.19
C VAL A 95 -0.52 7.76 -9.80
N PHE A 96 0.37 7.79 -8.80
CA PHE A 96 0.06 7.38 -7.44
C PHE A 96 0.13 8.53 -6.45
N GLN A 97 -0.80 8.52 -5.51
CA GLN A 97 -0.80 9.36 -4.33
C GLN A 97 -0.59 8.49 -3.10
N MET A 98 0.37 8.84 -2.26
CA MET A 98 0.80 8.00 -1.14
C MET A 98 0.71 8.73 0.19
N GLY A 99 0.32 8.01 1.24
CA GLY A 99 0.31 8.47 2.62
C GLY A 99 0.92 7.43 3.54
N LEU A 100 1.88 7.87 4.36
CA LEU A 100 2.64 7.04 5.29
C LEU A 100 2.55 7.66 6.67
N HIS A 101 2.31 6.83 7.68
CA HIS A 101 2.33 7.23 9.08
C HIS A 101 2.74 6.03 9.93
N THR A 102 3.27 6.28 11.12
CA THR A 102 3.72 5.27 12.07
C THR A 102 3.02 5.47 13.41
N GLY A 103 2.81 4.40 14.16
CA GLY A 103 2.11 4.44 15.44
C GLY A 103 1.40 3.13 15.77
N PRO A 104 0.74 3.05 16.93
CA PRO A 104 0.09 1.84 17.39
C PRO A 104 -1.12 1.47 16.51
N VAL A 105 -1.24 0.18 16.22
CA VAL A 105 -2.40 -0.40 15.51
C VAL A 105 -2.87 -1.67 16.22
N VAL A 106 -4.13 -2.00 16.04
CA VAL A 106 -4.72 -3.28 16.46
C VAL A 106 -4.93 -4.13 15.22
N ALA A 107 -4.36 -5.32 15.22
CA ALA A 107 -4.50 -6.29 14.14
C ALA A 107 -5.43 -7.44 14.56
N GLY A 108 -6.22 -7.97 13.62
CA GLY A 108 -7.10 -9.10 13.88
C GLY A 108 -7.70 -9.70 12.61
N VAL A 109 -8.31 -10.87 12.75
CA VAL A 109 -9.03 -11.54 11.66
C VAL A 109 -10.53 -11.33 11.85
N VAL A 110 -11.18 -10.80 10.81
CA VAL A 110 -12.62 -10.48 10.82
C VAL A 110 -13.37 -11.35 9.83
N GLY A 111 -14.47 -11.95 10.29
CA GLY A 111 -15.39 -12.77 9.48
C GLY A 111 -15.18 -14.27 9.65
N GLN A 112 -16.27 -15.04 9.63
CA GLN A 112 -16.23 -16.50 9.81
C GLN A 112 -16.16 -17.27 8.48
N LYS A 113 -16.96 -16.88 7.48
CA LYS A 113 -16.99 -17.57 6.18
C LYS A 113 -15.87 -17.13 5.23
N LEU A 114 -15.51 -15.85 5.29
CA LEU A 114 -14.45 -15.23 4.49
C LEU A 114 -13.58 -14.39 5.42
N PRO A 115 -12.68 -15.03 6.19
CA PRO A 115 -11.83 -14.34 7.15
C PRO A 115 -10.88 -13.37 6.42
N ARG A 116 -10.77 -12.15 6.94
CA ARG A 116 -9.84 -11.13 6.43
C ARG A 116 -9.00 -10.58 7.57
N PHE A 117 -7.68 -10.60 7.39
CA PHE A 117 -6.76 -9.91 8.28
C PHE A 117 -6.90 -8.40 8.08
N ARG A 118 -7.12 -7.66 9.17
CA ARG A 118 -7.39 -6.22 9.15
C ARG A 118 -6.64 -5.50 10.25
N LEU A 119 -6.35 -4.22 9.98
CA LEU A 119 -5.75 -3.28 10.92
C LEU A 119 -6.76 -2.19 11.28
N PHE A 120 -6.79 -1.82 12.56
CA PHE A 120 -7.61 -0.75 13.11
C PHE A 120 -6.75 0.19 13.97
N GLY A 121 -7.18 1.45 14.10
CA GLY A 121 -6.53 2.44 14.95
C GLY A 121 -6.42 3.81 14.29
N ASP A 122 -6.14 4.85 15.08
CA ASP A 122 -6.01 6.20 14.54
C ASP A 122 -4.79 6.35 13.61
N THR A 123 -3.74 5.54 13.78
CA THR A 123 -2.60 5.51 12.86
C THR A 123 -3.03 5.20 11.42
N MET A 124 -3.99 4.29 11.23
CA MET A 124 -4.56 3.99 9.91
C MET A 124 -5.30 5.21 9.34
N ASN A 125 -6.13 5.86 10.16
CA ASN A 125 -6.89 7.04 9.75
C ASN A 125 -5.97 8.21 9.40
N THR A 126 -4.90 8.42 10.17
CA THR A 126 -3.92 9.47 9.92
C THR A 126 -3.12 9.19 8.65
N ALA A 127 -2.68 7.95 8.41
CA ALA A 127 -2.02 7.58 7.16
C ALA A 127 -2.95 7.79 5.93
N ALA A 128 -4.24 7.44 6.06
CA ALA A 128 -5.24 7.66 5.03
C ALA A 128 -5.46 9.17 4.76
N ARG A 129 -5.57 9.99 5.82
CA ARG A 129 -5.67 11.46 5.68
C ARG A 129 -4.42 12.07 5.03
N MET A 130 -3.22 11.58 5.38
CA MET A 130 -1.98 12.01 4.75
C MET A 130 -1.96 11.68 3.26
N MET A 131 -2.45 10.50 2.88
CA MET A 131 -2.63 10.16 1.47
C MET A 131 -3.61 11.14 0.81
N GLN A 132 -4.82 11.29 1.33
CA GLN A 132 -5.88 12.11 0.73
C GLN A 132 -5.50 13.60 0.58
N LYS A 133 -4.73 14.14 1.53
CA LYS A 133 -4.27 15.53 1.52
C LYS A 133 -2.95 15.73 0.76
N GLY A 134 -2.33 14.66 0.29
CA GLY A 134 -1.14 14.74 -0.57
C GLY A 134 -1.45 15.49 -1.86
N ILE A 135 -0.48 16.22 -2.38
CA ILE A 135 -0.58 16.83 -3.71
C ILE A 135 0.06 15.84 -4.69
N PRO A 136 -0.65 15.40 -5.75
CA PRO A 136 -0.05 14.58 -6.80
C PRO A 136 1.13 15.31 -7.46
N ASN A 137 2.24 14.60 -7.69
CA ASN A 137 3.42 15.12 -8.39
C ASN A 137 3.50 14.57 -9.80
#